data_AF-A0A402CEV0-F1
#
_entry.id   AF-A0A402CEV0-F1
#
_cell.length_a   1.000
_cell.length_b   1.000
_cell.length_c   1.000
_cell.angle_alpha   90.00
_cell.angle_beta   90.00
_cell.angle_gamma   90.00
#
_symmetry.space_group_name_H-M   'P 1'
#
loop_
_entity.id
_entity.type
_entity.pdbx_description
1 polymer ?
#
loop_
_entity_poly.entity_id
_entity_poly.type
_entity_poly.pdbx_seq_one_letter_code
_entity_poly.pdbx_strand_id
1 'polypeptide(L)'
;MADTVAGIDIPDTALVAEATELVREAANPLIYHHSRRVFLVGSLRARHHKLTFDPELLYVGAVFHDLGLTTKYRRTDQRFEIDGADEERGAVVASHPRPNFKNEILAAFTNGLEDRPDTTFGNVKADVLAHFVPGFVPSDFVGVIVNYAWSE
;
A
#
# COMPACT_ATOMS: atom_id res chain seq x y z
N MET A 1 8.53 -17.66 26.48
CA MET A 1 7.86 -16.59 27.27
C MET A 1 7.68 -15.44 26.30
N ALA A 2 6.45 -14.96 26.13
CA ALA A 2 6.19 -13.82 25.27
C ALA A 2 7.04 -12.61 25.72
N ASP A 3 7.72 -11.96 24.78
CA ASP A 3 8.50 -10.75 25.02
C ASP A 3 7.53 -9.58 25.12
N THR A 4 7.43 -8.96 26.30
CA THR A 4 6.53 -7.82 26.56
C THR A 4 7.35 -6.56 26.78
N VAL A 5 7.06 -5.51 26.00
CA VAL A 5 7.74 -4.22 26.11
C VAL A 5 6.70 -3.10 26.26
N ALA A 6 6.82 -2.29 27.31
CA ALA A 6 5.87 -1.21 27.63
C ALA A 6 4.39 -1.67 27.69
N GLY A 7 4.16 -2.92 28.12
CA GLY A 7 2.84 -3.55 28.16
C GLY A 7 2.23 -3.81 26.78
N ILE A 8 3.07 -3.96 25.75
CA ILE A 8 2.72 -4.49 24.44
C ILE A 8 3.40 -5.85 24.32
N ASP A 9 2.61 -6.89 24.05
CA ASP A 9 3.12 -8.23 23.81
C ASP A 9 3.58 -8.35 22.35
N ILE A 10 4.77 -8.91 22.14
CA ILE A 10 5.19 -9.35 20.82
C ILE A 10 4.52 -10.69 20.54
N PRO A 11 3.84 -10.86 19.39
CA PRO A 11 3.16 -12.12 19.10
C PRO A 11 4.16 -13.28 19.07
N ASP A 12 3.84 -14.36 19.79
CA ASP A 12 4.64 -15.57 19.85
C ASP A 12 4.10 -16.56 18.80
N THR A 13 4.41 -16.30 17.53
CA THR A 13 3.96 -17.11 16.40
C THR A 13 5.13 -17.47 15.47
N ALA A 14 4.97 -18.55 14.71
CA ALA A 14 5.99 -19.00 13.75
C ALA A 14 6.28 -17.92 12.70
N LEU A 15 5.24 -17.26 12.18
CA LEU A 15 5.38 -16.19 11.19
C LEU A 15 6.19 -15.00 11.74
N VAL A 16 5.93 -14.58 12.98
CA VAL A 16 6.69 -13.51 13.63
C VAL A 16 8.14 -13.91 13.85
N ALA A 17 8.40 -15.16 14.25
CA ALA A 17 9.76 -15.67 14.43
C ALA A 17 10.54 -15.65 13.10
N GLU A 18 9.96 -16.21 12.03
CA GLU A 18 10.57 -16.27 10.70
C GLU A 18 10.82 -14.87 10.12
N ALA A 19 9.83 -13.98 10.20
CA ALA A 19 9.96 -12.59 9.75
C ALA A 19 11.05 -11.84 10.53
N THR A 20 11.12 -12.04 11.84
CA THR A 20 12.15 -11.42 12.70
C THR A 20 13.55 -11.87 12.30
N GLU A 21 13.74 -13.16 12.06
CA GLU A 21 15.04 -13.71 11.66
C GLU A 21 15.46 -13.23 10.27
N LEU A 22 14.56 -13.22 9.29
CA LEU A 22 14.85 -12.70 7.94
C LEU A 22 15.34 -11.26 8.00
N VAL A 23 14.63 -10.39 8.73
CA VAL A 23 15.00 -8.99 8.87
C VAL A 23 16.30 -8.82 9.67
N ARG A 24 16.52 -9.65 10.70
CA ARG A 24 17.76 -9.66 11.48
C ARG A 24 18.99 -10.03 10.64
N GLU A 25 18.83 -10.93 9.66
CA GLU A 25 19.90 -11.32 8.73
C GLU A 25 20.14 -10.27 7.65
N ALA A 26 19.08 -9.63 7.14
CA ALA A 26 19.16 -8.71 6.01
C ALA A 26 19.52 -7.28 6.42
N ALA A 27 19.05 -6.84 7.57
CA ALA A 27 19.16 -5.46 8.03
C ALA A 27 20.32 -5.26 9.00
N ASN A 28 20.88 -4.04 9.01
CA ASN A 28 21.81 -3.66 10.07
C ASN A 28 21.05 -3.47 11.41
N PRO A 29 21.76 -3.42 12.56
CA PRO A 29 21.11 -3.30 13.86
C PRO A 29 20.22 -2.05 14.00
N LEU A 30 20.56 -0.94 13.34
CA LEU A 30 19.77 0.30 13.40
C LEU A 30 18.38 0.09 12.79
N ILE A 31 18.31 -0.47 11.58
CA ILE A 31 17.06 -0.74 10.86
C ILE A 31 16.25 -1.82 11.58
N TYR A 32 16.88 -2.92 12.00
CA TYR A 32 16.21 -3.95 12.79
C TYR A 32 15.52 -3.39 14.05
N HIS A 33 16.26 -2.61 14.85
CA HIS A 33 15.70 -2.00 16.06
C HIS A 33 14.69 -0.88 15.74
N HIS A 34 14.85 -0.15 14.63
CA HIS A 34 13.87 0.81 14.16
C HIS A 34 12.53 0.14 13.89
N SER A 35 12.52 -0.94 13.10
CA SER A 35 11.30 -1.66 12.76
C SER A 35 10.60 -2.24 13.99
N ARG A 36 11.35 -2.76 14.98
CA ARG A 36 10.76 -3.18 16.26
C ARG A 36 10.13 -2.02 17.03
N ARG A 37 10.75 -0.83 17.02
CA ARG A 37 10.14 0.37 17.63
C ARG A 37 8.88 0.81 16.90
N VAL A 38 8.81 0.67 15.57
CA VAL A 38 7.61 0.98 14.78
C VAL A 38 6.43 0.11 15.23
N PHE A 39 6.62 -1.20 15.41
CA PHE A 39 5.59 -2.09 15.96
C PHE A 39 5.10 -1.63 17.35
N LEU A 40 6.03 -1.36 18.27
CA LEU A 40 5.70 -0.97 19.64
C LEU A 40 4.96 0.37 19.70
N VAL A 41 5.46 1.39 18.99
CA VAL A 41 4.83 2.71 18.92
C VAL A 41 3.47 2.64 18.23
N GLY A 42 3.35 1.87 17.14
CA GLY A 42 2.09 1.62 16.44
C GLY A 42 1.05 0.99 17.36
N SER A 43 1.45 -0.03 18.11
CA SER A 43 0.58 -0.73 19.07
C SER A 43 0.14 0.18 20.22
N LEU A 44 1.05 1.00 20.76
CA LEU A 44 0.71 2.01 21.78
C LEU A 44 -0.29 3.03 21.25
N ARG A 45 -0.13 3.48 20.00
CA ARG A 45 -1.03 4.44 19.37
C ARG A 45 -2.40 3.83 19.09
N ALA A 46 -2.45 2.59 18.61
CA ALA A 46 -3.70 1.86 18.45
C ALA A 46 -4.43 1.69 19.79
N ARG A 47 -3.71 1.38 20.87
CA ARG A 47 -4.28 1.33 22.25
C ARG A 47 -4.84 2.67 22.68
N HIS A 48 -4.11 3.77 22.49
CA HIS A 48 -4.57 5.12 22.82
C HIS A 48 -5.85 5.50 22.05
N HIS A 49 -5.93 5.14 20.77
CA HIS A 49 -7.09 5.43 19.91
C HIS A 49 -8.18 4.34 19.94
N LYS A 50 -8.03 3.30 20.77
CA LYS A 50 -8.96 2.16 20.86
C LYS A 50 -9.23 1.49 19.50
N LEU A 51 -8.20 1.40 18.66
CA LEU A 51 -8.27 0.72 17.37
C LEU A 51 -8.06 -0.78 17.55
N THR A 52 -8.87 -1.57 16.86
CA THR A 52 -8.69 -3.02 16.74
C THR A 52 -7.82 -3.33 15.52
N PHE A 53 -6.84 -4.21 15.68
CA PHE A 53 -5.95 -4.65 14.62
C PHE A 53 -5.46 -6.07 14.92
N ASP A 54 -4.96 -6.75 13.89
CA ASP A 54 -4.25 -8.02 14.06
C ASP A 54 -2.78 -7.73 14.44
N PRO A 55 -2.32 -8.15 15.63
CA PRO A 55 -0.98 -7.84 16.09
C PRO A 55 0.11 -8.61 15.33
N GLU A 56 -0.18 -9.80 14.79
CA GLU A 56 0.73 -10.55 13.94
C GLU A 56 0.96 -9.80 12.62
N LEU A 57 -0.11 -9.36 11.97
CA LEU A 57 -0.01 -8.58 10.72
C LEU A 57 0.65 -7.22 10.92
N LEU A 58 0.35 -6.52 12.03
CA LEU A 58 1.02 -5.26 12.34
C LEU A 58 2.52 -5.48 12.56
N TYR A 59 2.90 -6.55 13.27
CA TYR A 59 4.31 -6.87 13.51
C TYR A 59 5.04 -7.15 12.20
N VAL A 60 4.50 -8.05 11.37
CA VAL A 60 5.05 -8.42 10.07
C VAL A 60 5.21 -7.18 9.18
N GLY A 61 4.16 -6.36 9.07
CA GLY A 61 4.23 -5.11 8.31
C GLY A 61 5.31 -4.16 8.81
N ALA A 62 5.44 -4.00 10.13
CA ALA A 62 6.46 -3.15 10.72
C ALA A 62 7.89 -3.67 10.47
N VAL A 63 8.14 -4.98 10.58
CA VAL A 63 9.50 -5.53 10.38
C VAL A 63 9.94 -5.49 8.92
N PHE A 64 9.01 -5.60 7.97
CA PHE A 64 9.32 -5.60 6.54
C PHE A 64 9.33 -4.22 5.86
N HIS A 65 8.76 -3.16 6.46
CA HIS A 65 8.56 -1.89 5.75
C HIS A 65 9.84 -1.21 5.21
N ASP A 66 10.98 -1.46 5.86
CA ASP A 66 12.29 -0.92 5.46
C ASP A 66 13.21 -1.96 4.80
N LEU A 67 12.69 -3.15 4.46
CA LEU A 67 13.52 -4.23 3.93
C LEU A 67 14.22 -3.83 2.62
N GLY A 68 13.58 -3.00 1.79
CA GLY A 68 14.14 -2.45 0.57
C GLY A 68 15.34 -1.50 0.75
N LEU A 69 15.61 -1.00 1.96
CA LEU A 69 16.82 -0.21 2.25
C LEU A 69 18.07 -1.08 2.40
N THR A 70 17.91 -2.40 2.53
CA THR A 70 19.02 -3.32 2.77
C THR A 70 19.75 -3.65 1.46
N THR A 71 21.07 -3.89 1.53
CA THR A 71 21.87 -4.26 0.34
C THR A 71 21.36 -5.50 -0.37
N LYS A 72 20.71 -6.42 0.37
CA LYS A 72 20.20 -7.69 -0.15
C LYS A 72 18.96 -7.51 -1.04
N TYR A 73 18.05 -6.61 -0.65
CA TYR A 73 16.76 -6.45 -1.33
C TYR A 73 16.66 -5.15 -2.14
N ARG A 74 17.56 -4.18 -1.95
CA ARG A 74 17.56 -2.90 -2.69
C ARG A 74 17.71 -3.11 -4.19
N ARG A 75 16.97 -2.31 -4.96
CA ARG A 75 17.15 -2.15 -6.40
C ARG A 75 17.45 -0.68 -6.75
N THR A 76 17.81 -0.42 -8.00
CA THR A 76 18.13 0.94 -8.48
C THR A 76 17.13 1.49 -9.50
N ASP A 77 16.16 0.67 -9.92
CA ASP A 77 15.19 0.98 -10.97
C ASP A 77 13.79 1.32 -10.43
N GLN A 78 13.58 1.29 -9.11
CA GLN A 78 12.31 1.58 -8.47
C GLN A 78 12.48 2.11 -7.03
N ARG A 79 11.36 2.34 -6.34
CA ARG A 79 11.34 2.86 -4.98
C ARG A 79 11.53 1.73 -3.96
N PHE A 80 12.25 2.00 -2.86
CA PHE A 80 12.60 0.97 -1.87
C PHE A 80 11.39 0.33 -1.17
N GLU A 81 10.26 1.05 -1.08
CA GLU A 81 9.01 0.52 -0.51
C GLU A 81 8.44 -0.65 -1.33
N ILE A 82 8.85 -0.77 -2.60
CA ILE A 82 8.43 -1.83 -3.52
C ILE A 82 9.45 -2.98 -3.55
N ASP A 83 10.72 -2.68 -3.30
CA ASP A 83 11.83 -3.65 -3.34
C ASP A 83 11.62 -4.86 -2.42
N GLY A 84 11.11 -4.64 -1.20
CA GLY A 84 10.79 -5.73 -0.26
C GLY A 84 9.56 -6.55 -0.65
N ALA A 85 8.66 -6.00 -1.48
CA ALA A 85 7.43 -6.67 -1.91
C ALA A 85 7.61 -7.49 -3.20
N ASP A 86 8.69 -7.26 -3.95
CA ASP A 86 8.93 -7.92 -5.23
C ASP A 86 9.28 -9.41 -5.11
N GLU A 87 9.92 -9.83 -4.01
CA GLU A 87 10.17 -11.26 -3.72
C GLU A 87 8.86 -12.05 -3.64
N GLU A 88 7.83 -11.46 -3.03
CA GLU A 88 6.51 -12.09 -2.85
C GLU A 88 5.55 -11.84 -4.02
N ARG A 89 5.91 -10.96 -4.96
CA ARG A 89 5.08 -10.61 -6.11
C ARG A 89 4.65 -11.83 -6.91
N GLY A 90 5.56 -12.80 -7.07
CA GLY A 90 5.27 -14.07 -7.74
C GLY A 90 4.19 -14.89 -7.01
N ALA A 91 4.33 -15.04 -5.69
CA ALA A 91 3.38 -15.78 -4.85
C ALA A 91 2.01 -15.08 -4.78
N VAL A 92 1.99 -13.75 -4.70
CA VAL A 92 0.74 -12.96 -4.75
C VAL A 92 0.04 -13.12 -6.10
N VAL A 93 0.76 -13.04 -7.21
CA VAL A 93 0.19 -13.25 -8.56
C VAL A 93 -0.27 -14.69 -8.78
N ALA A 94 0.42 -15.68 -8.18
CA ALA A 94 0.01 -17.07 -8.24
C ALA A 94 -1.27 -17.35 -7.43
N SER A 95 -1.39 -16.76 -6.24
CA SER A 95 -2.58 -16.89 -5.37
C SER A 95 -3.78 -16.09 -5.86
N HIS A 96 -3.53 -14.94 -6.49
CA HIS A 96 -4.54 -14.09 -7.09
C HIS A 96 -4.25 -13.91 -8.59
N PRO A 97 -4.51 -14.95 -9.40
CA PRO A 97 -4.28 -14.89 -10.84
C PRO A 97 -4.98 -13.69 -11.43
N ARG A 98 -4.25 -13.00 -12.30
CA ARG A 98 -4.72 -11.79 -12.98
C ARG A 98 -4.68 -11.97 -14.50
N PRO A 99 -5.30 -13.04 -15.04
CA PRO A 99 -5.35 -13.29 -16.48
C PRO A 99 -6.06 -12.12 -17.16
N ASN A 100 -5.55 -11.68 -18.31
CA ASN A 100 -6.16 -10.59 -19.08
C ASN A 100 -6.43 -9.29 -18.29
N PHE A 101 -5.77 -9.10 -17.15
CA PHE A 101 -6.12 -8.07 -16.17
C PHE A 101 -6.15 -6.67 -16.75
N LYS A 102 -5.22 -6.33 -17.66
CA LYS A 102 -5.20 -4.99 -18.27
C LYS A 102 -6.52 -4.67 -18.97
N ASN A 103 -7.09 -5.63 -19.70
CA ASN A 103 -8.34 -5.43 -20.42
C ASN A 103 -9.53 -5.49 -19.46
N GLU A 104 -9.56 -6.45 -18.54
CA GLU A 104 -10.69 -6.65 -17.62
C GLU A 104 -10.81 -5.52 -16.60
N ILE A 105 -9.69 -5.01 -16.07
CA ILE A 105 -9.71 -3.91 -15.11
C ILE A 105 -10.16 -2.61 -15.77
N LEU A 106 -9.75 -2.36 -17.01
CA LEU A 106 -10.19 -1.18 -17.78
C LEU A 106 -11.68 -1.29 -18.11
N ALA A 107 -12.14 -2.45 -18.60
CA ALA A 107 -13.56 -2.70 -18.85
C ALA A 107 -14.42 -2.54 -17.59
N ALA A 108 -13.98 -3.06 -16.45
CA ALA A 108 -14.68 -2.91 -15.18
C ALA A 108 -14.80 -1.45 -14.75
N PHE A 109 -13.75 -0.65 -14.93
CA PHE A 109 -13.81 0.79 -14.65
C PHE A 109 -14.74 1.52 -15.61
N THR A 110 -14.69 1.23 -16.91
CA THR A 110 -15.58 1.82 -17.91
C THR A 110 -17.05 1.52 -17.56
N ASN A 111 -17.41 0.24 -17.44
CA ASN A 111 -18.77 -0.20 -17.18
C ASN A 111 -19.31 0.34 -15.83
N GLY A 112 -18.45 0.47 -14.82
CA GLY A 112 -18.86 0.95 -13.49
C GLY A 112 -19.10 2.47 -13.40
N LEU A 113 -18.71 3.22 -14.44
CA LEU A 113 -18.66 4.68 -14.42
C LEU A 113 -19.35 5.34 -15.63
N GLU A 114 -19.66 4.60 -16.70
CA GLU A 114 -20.31 5.14 -17.91
C GLU A 114 -21.65 5.82 -17.63
N ASP A 115 -22.41 5.35 -16.64
CA ASP A 115 -23.70 5.94 -16.22
C ASP A 115 -23.56 7.14 -15.27
N ARG A 116 -22.35 7.44 -14.80
CA ARG A 116 -22.05 8.53 -13.85
C ARG A 116 -20.69 9.18 -14.12
N PRO A 117 -20.45 9.64 -15.36
CA PRO A 117 -19.13 10.06 -15.82
C PRO A 117 -18.58 11.26 -15.05
N ASP A 118 -19.46 12.16 -14.57
CA ASP A 118 -19.03 13.35 -13.82
C ASP A 118 -18.34 13.02 -12.49
N THR A 119 -18.57 11.82 -11.93
CA THR A 119 -17.90 11.36 -10.71
C THR A 119 -16.41 11.09 -10.91
N THR A 120 -15.92 11.08 -12.15
CA THR A 120 -14.49 10.92 -12.45
C THR A 120 -13.69 12.22 -12.36
N PHE A 121 -14.35 13.36 -12.09
CA PHE A 121 -13.67 14.65 -11.99
C PHE A 121 -12.51 14.60 -10.96
N GLY A 122 -11.31 14.98 -11.40
CA GLY A 122 -10.12 15.03 -10.56
C GLY A 122 -9.46 13.68 -10.28
N ASN A 123 -9.81 12.59 -10.98
CA ASN A 123 -9.15 11.30 -10.81
C ASN A 123 -8.84 10.57 -12.13
N VAL A 124 -7.98 9.54 -12.05
CA VAL A 124 -7.47 8.78 -13.20
C VAL A 124 -8.54 8.01 -13.99
N LYS A 125 -9.78 7.92 -13.49
CA LYS A 125 -10.86 7.27 -14.23
C LYS A 125 -11.38 8.11 -15.38
N ALA A 126 -11.17 9.43 -15.34
CA ALA A 126 -11.49 10.31 -16.47
C ALA A 126 -10.72 9.88 -17.73
N ASP A 127 -9.46 9.46 -17.60
CA ASP A 127 -8.66 8.97 -18.73
C ASP A 127 -9.20 7.65 -19.30
N VAL A 128 -9.71 6.78 -18.42
CA VAL A 128 -10.33 5.51 -18.84
C VAL A 128 -11.60 5.80 -19.65
N LEU A 129 -12.47 6.69 -19.16
CA LEU A 129 -13.69 7.05 -19.87
C LEU A 129 -13.40 7.78 -21.18
N ALA A 130 -12.40 8.67 -21.21
CA ALA A 130 -12.00 9.37 -22.44
C ALA A 130 -11.53 8.42 -23.53
N HIS A 131 -10.98 7.27 -23.14
CA HIS A 131 -10.52 6.26 -24.08
C HIS A 131 -11.64 5.33 -24.55
N PHE A 132 -12.53 4.92 -23.65
CA PHE A 132 -13.48 3.82 -23.92
C PHE A 132 -14.94 4.24 -24.10
N VAL A 133 -15.35 5.44 -23.67
CA VAL A 133 -16.72 5.94 -23.82
C VAL A 133 -16.80 6.96 -24.95
N PRO A 134 -17.45 6.63 -26.08
CA PRO A 134 -17.58 7.55 -27.21
C PRO A 134 -18.25 8.87 -26.81
N GLY A 135 -17.60 9.99 -27.15
CA GLY A 135 -18.14 11.32 -26.88
C GLY A 135 -17.95 11.82 -25.46
N PHE A 136 -17.38 11.03 -24.55
CA PHE A 136 -16.98 11.55 -23.25
C PHE A 136 -15.77 12.47 -23.39
N VAL A 137 -15.88 13.65 -22.78
CA VAL A 137 -14.79 14.63 -22.70
C VAL A 137 -14.53 14.92 -21.22
N PRO A 138 -13.31 14.68 -20.71
CA PRO A 138 -12.97 15.04 -19.35
C PRO A 138 -13.25 16.52 -19.07
N SER A 139 -13.81 16.81 -17.90
CA SER A 139 -14.01 18.19 -17.46
C SER A 139 -12.67 18.91 -17.27
N ASP A 140 -12.50 20.06 -17.93
CA ASP A 140 -11.34 20.91 -17.76
C ASP A 140 -11.51 21.83 -16.54
N PHE A 141 -10.75 21.55 -15.49
CA PHE A 141 -10.78 22.34 -14.25
C PHE A 141 -10.38 23.80 -14.45
N VAL A 142 -9.40 24.07 -15.32
CA VAL A 142 -8.96 25.45 -15.59
C VAL A 142 -10.09 26.20 -16.29
N GLY A 143 -10.73 25.58 -17.27
CA GLY A 143 -11.93 26.08 -17.92
C GLY A 143 -13.07 26.37 -16.93
N VAL A 144 -13.29 25.52 -15.93
CA VAL A 144 -14.29 25.77 -14.87
C VAL A 144 -13.95 27.03 -14.07
N ILE A 145 -12.68 27.23 -13.69
CA ILE A 145 -12.26 28.41 -12.91
C ILE A 145 -12.41 29.69 -13.75
N VAL A 146 -11.86 29.70 -14.97
CA VAL A 146 -11.83 30.91 -15.83
C VAL A 146 -13.23 31.34 -16.25
N ASN A 147 -14.16 30.41 -16.40
CA ASN A 147 -15.55 30.71 -16.79
C ASN A 147 -16.50 30.78 -15.59
N TYR A 148 -15.99 30.80 -14.35
CA TYR A 148 -16.83 30.85 -13.17
C TYR A 148 -17.51 32.22 -13.06
N ALA A 149 -18.81 32.24 -12.75
CA ALA A 149 -19.63 33.46 -12.80
C ALA A 149 -19.38 34.45 -11.65
N TRP A 150 -18.39 34.20 -10.79
CA TRP A 150 -18.06 35.12 -9.71
C TRP A 150 -17.26 36.29 -10.27
N SER A 151 -17.66 37.51 -9.90
CA SER A 151 -16.91 38.71 -10.23
C SER A 151 -15.57 38.71 -9.50
N GLU A 152 -14.50 38.98 -10.23
CA GLU A 152 -13.18 39.33 -9.66
C GLU A 152 -13.20 40.69 -8.94
#